data_AF-A0A7W5TH61-F1
#
_entry.id   AF-A0A7W5TH61-F1
#
_cell.length_a   1.000
_cell.length_b   1.000
_cell.length_c   1.000
_cell.angle_alpha   90.00
_cell.angle_beta   90.00
_cell.angle_gamma   90.00
#
_symmetry.space_group_name_H-M   'P 1'
#
loop_
_entity.id
_entity.type
_entity.pdbx_description
1 polymer ?
#
loop_
_entity_poly.entity_id
_entity_poly.type
_entity_poly.pdbx_seq_one_letter_code
_entity_poly.pdbx_strand_id
1 'polypeptide(L)' 'MRKEPLSMLAQSELIDTLIGRCVMRGGEAAGETLLVIDHEAVDDLVHIANRLRRLALFENRIRAMVMAPL' A
#
# COMPACT_ATOMS: atom_id res chain seq x y z
N MET A 1 7.38 21.46 -3.24
CA MET A 1 5.91 21.42 -3.45
C MET A 1 5.35 20.33 -2.54
N ARG A 2 4.36 20.63 -1.67
CA ARG A 2 3.70 19.58 -0.88
C ARG A 2 2.88 18.70 -1.85
N LYS A 3 3.37 17.50 -2.19
CA LYS A 3 2.57 16.48 -2.90
C LYS A 3 1.44 16.09 -1.94
N GLU A 4 0.20 16.32 -2.34
CA GLU A 4 -0.94 15.84 -1.57
C GLU A 4 -0.83 14.32 -1.37
N PRO A 5 -1.23 13.80 -0.19
CA PRO A 5 -1.20 12.36 0.02
C PRO A 5 -2.14 11.64 -0.95
N LEU A 6 -1.71 10.49 -1.45
CA LEU A 6 -2.53 9.64 -2.33
C LEU A 6 -3.90 9.35 -1.70
N SER A 7 -4.94 9.37 -2.52
CA SER A 7 -6.28 8.90 -2.15
C SER A 7 -6.23 7.41 -1.78
N MET A 8 -7.28 6.91 -1.11
CA MET A 8 -7.37 5.48 -0.77
C MET A 8 -7.35 4.60 -2.03
N LEU A 9 -8.00 5.06 -3.10
CA LEU A 9 -8.00 4.37 -4.41
C LEU A 9 -6.59 4.32 -5.00
N ALA A 10 -5.87 5.44 -5.01
CA ALA A 10 -4.51 5.47 -5.52
C ALA A 10 -3.54 4.62 -4.66
N GLN A 11 -3.81 4.50 -3.36
CA GLN A 11 -3.07 3.58 -2.49
C GLN A 11 -3.38 2.11 -2.77
N SER A 12 -4.62 1.74 -3.10
CA SER A 12 -4.95 0.35 -3.47
C SER A 12 -4.36 -0.02 -4.83
N GLU A 13 -4.42 0.87 -5.82
CA GLU A 13 -3.73 0.69 -7.12
C GLU A 13 -2.21 0.58 -6.95
N LEU A 14 -1.67 1.37 -6.00
CA LEU A 14 -0.40 1.21 -5.29
C LEU A 14 0.00 -0.25 -5.10
N ILE A 15 -0.78 -0.88 -4.23
CA ILE A 15 -0.58 -2.22 -3.70
C ILE A 15 -0.80 -3.27 -4.79
N ASP A 16 -1.84 -3.13 -5.61
CA ASP A 16 -2.11 -4.06 -6.72
C ASP A 16 -0.95 -4.08 -7.74
N THR A 17 -0.36 -2.92 -8.01
CA THR A 17 0.83 -2.83 -8.88
C THR A 17 2.02 -3.58 -8.27
N LEU A 18 2.21 -3.49 -6.96
CA LEU A 18 3.27 -4.23 -6.26
C LEU A 18 3.01 -5.74 -6.28
N ILE A 19 1.77 -6.17 -6.03
CA ILE A 19 1.38 -7.58 -6.11
C ILE A 19 1.59 -8.12 -7.53
N GLY A 20 1.22 -7.36 -8.56
CA GLY A 20 1.42 -7.74 -9.95
C GLY A 20 2.90 -8.00 -10.31
N ARG A 21 3.84 -7.36 -9.61
CA ARG A 21 5.29 -7.62 -9.78
C ARG A 21 5.75 -8.91 -9.12
N CYS A 22 4.94 -9.49 -8.24
CA CYS A 22 5.19 -10.75 -7.54
C CYS A 22 4.47 -11.94 -8.21
N VAL A 23 3.94 -11.78 -9.43
CA VAL A 23 3.25 -12.83 -10.18
C VAL A 23 4.13 -13.31 -11.34
N MET A 24 4.32 -14.63 -11.44
CA MET A 24 5.06 -15.27 -12.53
C MET A 24 4.20 -15.38 -13.80
N ARG A 25 4.84 -15.66 -14.95
CA ARG A 25 4.11 -16.02 -16.17
C ARG A 25 3.22 -17.25 -15.88
N GLY A 26 1.91 -17.06 -15.96
CA GLY A 26 0.91 -18.09 -15.65
C GLY A 26 -0.02 -17.74 -14.49
N GLY A 27 0.21 -16.63 -13.77
CA GLY A 27 -0.68 -16.16 -12.70
C GLY A 27 -0.32 -16.70 -11.31
N GLU A 28 0.67 -17.58 -11.22
CA GLU A 28 1.18 -18.09 -9.94
C GLU A 28 1.95 -17.03 -9.17
N ALA A 29 1.79 -17.01 -7.85
CA ALA A 29 2.60 -16.17 -6.99
C ALA A 29 4.06 -16.65 -7.00
N ALA A 30 4.99 -15.72 -7.17
CA ALA A 30 6.42 -16.01 -7.15
C ALA A 30 6.85 -16.44 -5.74
N GLY A 31 7.62 -17.53 -5.64
CA GLY A 31 8.21 -17.97 -4.37
C GLY A 31 9.28 -17.01 -3.84
N GLU A 32 9.97 -16.31 -4.74
CA GLU A 32 10.90 -15.22 -4.43
C GLU A 32 10.83 -14.16 -5.54
N THR A 33 10.89 -12.87 -5.18
CA THR A 33 10.88 -11.76 -6.15
C THR A 33 11.96 -10.74 -5.76
N LEU A 34 12.81 -10.38 -6.72
CA LEU A 34 13.76 -9.28 -6.56
C LEU A 34 13.12 -7.98 -7.03
N LEU A 35 12.83 -7.07 -6.11
CA LEU A 35 12.33 -5.73 -6.41
C LEU A 35 13.47 -4.72 -6.31
N VAL A 36 13.78 -4.04 -7.41
CA VAL A 36 14.64 -2.85 -7.38
C VAL A 36 13.77 -1.66 -7.04
N ILE A 37 14.03 -1.03 -5.88
CA ILE A 37 13.35 0.18 -5.42
C ILE A 37 14.35 1.32 -5.57
N ASP A 38 14.01 2.31 -6.38
CA ASP A 38 14.82 3.52 -6.54
C ASP A 38 14.59 4.51 -5.37
N HIS A 39 15.37 5.59 -5.37
CA HIS A 39 15.36 6.55 -4.27
C HIS A 39 14.01 7.24 -4.09
N GLU A 40 13.34 7.64 -5.18
CA GLU A 40 12.02 8.29 -5.11
C GLU A 40 10.97 7.33 -4.54
N ALA A 41 10.98 6.06 -4.97
CA ALA A 41 10.09 5.05 -4.44
C ALA A 41 10.33 4.76 -2.94
N VAL A 42 11.58 4.84 -2.47
CA VAL A 42 11.88 4.72 -1.03
C VAL A 42 11.24 5.86 -0.24
N ASP A 43 11.37 7.10 -0.71
CA ASP A 43 10.80 8.27 -0.02
C ASP A 43 9.27 8.19 0.05
N ASP A 44 8.62 7.78 -1.03
CA ASP A 44 7.17 7.58 -1.07
C ASP A 44 6.72 6.46 -0.10
N LEU A 45 7.43 5.33 -0.05
CA LEU A 45 7.14 4.24 0.88
C LEU A 45 7.32 4.66 2.34
N VAL A 46 8.34 5.46 2.66
CA VAL A 46 8.55 6.02 4.01
C VAL A 46 7.38 6.92 4.41
N HIS A 47 6.89 7.75 3.49
CA HIS A 47 5.74 8.61 3.75
C HIS A 47 4.45 7.80 3.99
N ILE A 48 4.22 6.76 3.19
CA ILE A 48 3.07 5.86 3.35
C ILE A 48 3.16 5.11 4.70
N ALA A 49 4.31 4.51 5.02
CA ALA A 49 4.50 3.78 6.27
C ALA A 49 4.25 4.65 7.50
N ASN A 50 4.73 5.90 7.49
CA ASN A 50 4.48 6.84 8.58
C ASN A 50 3.01 7.24 8.69
N ARG A 51 2.29 7.34 7.57
CA ARG A 51 0.85 7.61 7.58
C ARG A 51 0.06 6.42 8.13
N LEU A 52 0.38 5.21 7.69
CA LEU A 52 -0.24 3.98 8.21
C LEU A 52 -0.02 3.85 9.72
N ARG A 53 1.18 4.16 10.21
CA ARG A 53 1.48 4.16 11.66
C ARG A 53 0.58 5.13 12.45
N ARG A 54 0.27 6.30 11.88
CA ARG A 54 -0.68 7.25 12.50
C ARG A 54 -2.12 6.74 12.46
N LEU A 55 -2.52 6.07 11.38
CA LEU A 55 -3.86 5.51 11.24
C LEU A 55 -4.08 4.28 12.14
N ALA A 56 -3.04 3.50 12.40
CA ALA A 56 -3.10 2.33 13.28
C ALA A 56 -3.56 2.68 14.71
N LEU A 57 -3.30 3.92 15.18
CA LEU A 57 -3.82 4.41 16.46
C LEU A 57 -5.36 4.41 16.53
N PHE A 58 -6.02 4.40 15.38
CA PHE A 58 -7.47 4.41 15.24
C PHE A 58 -8.01 3.10 14.64
N GLU A 59 -7.19 2.04 14.59
CA GLU A 59 -7.50 0.80 13.88
C GLU A 59 -8.85 0.20 14.31
N ASN A 60 -9.14 0.14 15.60
CA ASN A 60 -10.41 -0.40 16.11
C ASN A 60 -11.63 0.40 15.64
N ARG A 61 -11.48 1.73 15.52
CA ARG A 61 -12.55 2.63 15.08
C ARG A 61 -12.73 2.58 13.56
N ILE A 62 -11.63 2.42 12.81
CA ILE A 62 -11.66 2.17 11.36
C ILE A 62 -12.32 0.83 11.07
N ARG A 63 -11.93 -0.24 11.79
CA ARG A 63 -12.51 -1.58 11.67
C ARG A 63 -14.01 -1.59 11.94
N ALA A 64 -14.45 -0.91 13.00
CA ALA A 64 -15.87 -0.77 13.33
C ALA A 64 -16.66 -0.03 12.24
N MET A 65 -16.06 0.97 11.60
CA MET A 65 -16.70 1.73 10.52
C MET A 65 -16.77 0.94 9.20
N VAL A 66 -15.74 0.15 8.88
CA VAL A 66 -15.68 -0.65 7.64
C VAL A 66 -16.52 -1.93 7.74
N MET A 67 -16.62 -2.53 8.93
CA MET A 67 -17.40 -3.75 9.17
C MET A 67 -18.81 -3.49 9.71
N ALA A 68 -19.22 -2.22 9.83
CA ALA A 68 -20.62 -1.90 10.13
C ALA A 68 -21.51 -2.39 8.98
N PRO A 69 -22.62 -3.09 9.24
CA PRO A 69 -23.59 -3.40 8.20
C PRO A 69 -24.19 -2.09 7.68
N LEU A 70 -24.33 -2.00 6.35
CA LEU A 70 -25.08 -0.91 5.67
C LEU A 70 -26.52 -0.83 6.17
#